data_AF-A0A6L8GI91-F1
#
_entry.id   AF-A0A6L8GI91-F1
#
_cell.length_a   1.000
_cell.length_b   1.000
_cell.length_c   1.000
_cell.angle_alpha   90.00
_cell.angle_beta   90.00
_cell.angle_gamma   90.00
#
_symmetry.space_group_name_H-M   'P 1'
#
loop_
_entity.id
_entity.type
_entity.pdbx_description
1 polymer ?
#
loop_
_entity_poly.entity_id
_entity_poly.type
_entity_poly.pdbx_seq_one_letter_code
_entity_poly.pdbx_strand_id
1 'polypeptide(L)'
;AQSFAVNRVARQRRIPDIEQCQELLSDHKKLVEPLMAFLAERGRLPADVELATAPQLTRVFGSVARAFSLLRRVTGTNHWDTIRQQRRADILVYLALAAFPMRPRFGALPDELRYDIRAFFGSYKSGCAEADALLFSAGDQDAVDQACRGASVGKLLPEALYVHRSAVEHLPPVLRVYEGCGRQLAGAVEELTLVKLFRRRARVSYLVYEDFDRVAHPALRTAVVADLKRLDLHFRDYTGSSNPPVLHRKELFVADDYPARKRFARLTAREDRLGLLDAPSTIGTKNGWLTVLSNAGISIHGHQITRHL
;
A
#
# COMPACT_ATOMS: atom_id res chain seq x y z
N ALA A 1 0.30 19.99 9.97
CA ALA A 1 1.18 19.51 8.88
C ALA A 1 1.74 18.11 9.13
N GLN A 2 2.43 17.85 10.26
CA GLN A 2 3.10 16.56 10.49
C GLN A 2 2.13 15.37 10.67
N SER A 3 1.02 15.52 11.41
CA SER A 3 0.01 14.46 11.53
C SER A 3 -0.57 14.06 10.17
N PHE A 4 -0.78 15.05 9.29
CA PHE A 4 -1.23 14.82 7.92
C PHE A 4 -0.19 14.03 7.10
N ALA A 5 1.10 14.35 7.25
CA ALA A 5 2.17 13.62 6.56
C ALA A 5 2.28 12.16 7.00
N VAL A 6 2.09 11.85 8.29
CA VAL A 6 2.04 10.47 8.78
C VAL A 6 0.81 9.74 8.22
N ASN A 7 -0.35 10.39 8.16
CA ASN A 7 -1.57 9.79 7.61
C ASN A 7 -1.45 9.47 6.11
N ARG A 8 -0.64 10.20 5.34
CA ARG A 8 -0.36 9.89 3.92
C ARG A 8 0.40 8.58 3.71
N VAL A 9 1.10 8.11 4.73
CA VAL A 9 1.80 6.82 4.72
C VAL A 9 1.13 5.80 5.63
N ALA A 10 -0.01 6.13 6.25
CA ALA A 10 -0.70 5.19 7.10
C ALA A 10 -1.51 4.21 6.24
N ARG A 11 -1.43 2.92 6.56
CA ARG A 11 -2.32 1.91 5.97
C ARG A 11 -3.62 1.73 6.75
N GLN A 12 -4.66 1.25 6.09
CA GLN A 12 -5.88 0.81 6.79
C GLN A 12 -5.62 -0.47 7.59
N ARG A 13 -6.17 -0.55 8.81
CA ARG A 13 -6.02 -1.69 9.72
C ARG A 13 -7.38 -2.14 10.23
N ARG A 14 -7.60 -3.45 10.27
CA ARG A 14 -8.85 -4.05 10.75
C ARG A 14 -8.80 -4.29 12.26
N ILE A 15 -9.89 -3.96 12.94
CA ILE A 15 -10.10 -4.27 14.35
C ILE A 15 -10.53 -5.75 14.48
N PRO A 16 -9.93 -6.56 15.39
CA PRO A 16 -10.41 -7.91 15.69
C PRO A 16 -11.85 -7.93 16.18
N ASP A 17 -12.56 -9.01 15.89
CA ASP A 17 -13.85 -9.26 16.50
C ASP A 17 -13.70 -9.86 17.92
N ILE A 18 -14.65 -9.53 18.79
CA ILE A 18 -14.75 -9.92 20.20
C ILE A 18 -15.79 -11.06 20.35
N GLU A 19 -16.32 -11.63 19.27
CA GLU A 19 -17.47 -12.55 19.27
C GLU A 19 -17.37 -13.80 20.16
N GLN A 20 -16.19 -14.19 20.64
CA GLN A 20 -16.01 -15.33 21.55
C GLN A 20 -15.10 -14.95 22.72
N CYS A 21 -15.66 -14.34 23.78
CA CYS A 21 -14.89 -13.88 24.94
C CYS A 21 -15.31 -14.48 26.28
N GLN A 22 -14.32 -14.55 27.19
CA GLN A 22 -14.45 -14.74 28.63
C GLN A 22 -15.45 -13.71 29.22
N GLU A 23 -16.29 -14.16 30.17
CA GLU A 23 -17.38 -13.40 30.82
C GLU A 23 -17.00 -11.94 31.15
N LEU A 24 -15.84 -11.73 31.79
CA LEU A 24 -15.36 -10.42 32.21
C LEU A 24 -15.19 -9.38 31.07
N LEU A 25 -14.77 -9.81 29.87
CA LEU A 25 -14.61 -8.92 28.71
C LEU A 25 -15.95 -8.66 28.02
N SER A 26 -16.85 -9.64 28.04
CA SER A 26 -18.23 -9.49 27.53
C SER A 26 -18.98 -8.44 28.35
N ASP A 27 -18.89 -8.53 29.68
CA ASP A 27 -19.54 -7.61 30.63
C ASP A 27 -19.02 -6.17 30.52
N HIS A 28 -17.80 -5.98 30.01
CA HIS A 28 -17.15 -4.68 29.89
C HIS A 28 -16.87 -4.27 28.44
N LYS A 29 -17.59 -4.84 27.45
CA LYS A 29 -17.33 -4.59 26.02
C LYS A 29 -17.23 -3.09 25.67
N LYS A 30 -18.21 -2.28 26.10
CA LYS A 30 -18.25 -0.82 25.86
C LYS A 30 -17.05 -0.08 26.44
N LEU A 31 -16.47 -0.59 27.54
CA LEU A 31 -15.31 0.02 28.18
C LEU A 31 -14.02 -0.27 27.40
N VAL A 32 -13.96 -1.42 26.73
CA VAL A 32 -12.76 -1.92 26.04
C VAL A 32 -12.73 -1.56 24.56
N GLU A 33 -13.87 -1.32 23.93
CA GLU A 33 -14.00 -0.86 22.53
C GLU A 33 -13.10 0.35 22.21
N PRO A 34 -13.07 1.44 23.01
CA PRO A 34 -12.18 2.57 22.76
C PRO A 34 -10.69 2.21 22.81
N LEU A 35 -10.32 1.28 23.70
CA LEU A 35 -8.93 0.77 23.77
C LEU A 35 -8.58 -0.03 22.52
N MET A 36 -9.50 -0.88 22.02
CA MET A 36 -9.29 -1.63 20.78
C MET A 36 -9.17 -0.75 19.56
N ALA A 37 -10.02 0.29 19.45
CA ALA A 37 -9.91 1.28 18.39
C ALA A 37 -8.56 2.00 18.45
N PHE A 38 -8.15 2.46 19.63
CA PHE A 38 -6.84 3.09 19.82
C PHE A 38 -5.69 2.15 19.42
N LEU A 39 -5.73 0.90 19.86
CA LEU A 39 -4.69 -0.08 19.53
C LEU A 39 -4.65 -0.38 18.03
N ALA A 40 -5.81 -0.48 17.38
CA ALA A 40 -5.88 -0.71 15.94
C ALA A 40 -5.34 0.47 15.14
N GLU A 41 -5.51 1.70 15.62
CA GLU A 41 -4.98 2.88 14.96
C GLU A 41 -3.47 3.09 15.25
N ARG A 42 -3.09 2.97 16.52
CA ARG A 42 -1.77 3.39 17.04
C ARG A 42 -0.79 2.26 17.24
N GLY A 43 -1.22 1.00 17.20
CA GLY A 43 -0.36 -0.18 17.35
C GLY A 43 0.45 -0.25 18.64
N ARG A 44 0.12 0.55 19.64
CA ARG A 44 0.77 0.62 20.96
C ARG A 44 -0.27 0.93 22.03
N LEU A 45 0.10 0.74 23.29
CA LEU A 45 -0.72 1.20 24.40
C LEU A 45 -0.81 2.74 24.43
N PRO A 46 -1.94 3.31 24.86
CA PRO A 46 -2.09 4.75 25.04
C PRO A 46 -1.20 5.26 26.18
N ALA A 47 -0.71 6.49 26.03
CA ALA A 47 -0.19 7.27 27.14
C ALA A 47 -1.37 7.76 28.02
N ASP A 48 -1.07 8.24 29.22
CA ASP A 48 -2.06 8.54 30.26
C ASP A 48 -3.18 9.50 29.82
N VAL A 49 -2.89 10.40 28.87
CA VAL A 49 -3.82 11.42 28.36
C VAL A 49 -4.52 11.05 27.05
N GLU A 50 -4.13 9.94 26.42
CA GLU A 50 -4.59 9.59 25.07
C GLU A 50 -5.89 8.78 25.05
N LEU A 51 -6.32 8.24 26.19
CA LEU A 51 -7.51 7.41 26.29
C LEU A 51 -8.39 7.84 27.46
N ALA A 52 -9.55 8.44 27.16
CA ALA A 52 -10.50 8.93 28.16
C ALA A 52 -11.02 7.83 29.10
N THR A 53 -11.09 6.57 28.63
CA THR A 53 -11.54 5.43 29.44
C THR A 53 -10.42 4.77 30.26
N ALA A 54 -9.17 5.27 30.20
CA ALA A 54 -8.04 4.69 30.91
C ALA A 54 -8.22 4.61 32.45
N PRO A 55 -8.81 5.61 33.14
CA PRO A 55 -9.07 5.51 34.57
C PRO A 55 -10.04 4.38 34.92
N GLN A 56 -11.13 4.22 34.16
CA GLN A 56 -12.12 3.16 34.36
C GLN A 56 -11.52 1.78 34.04
N LEU A 57 -10.74 1.67 32.96
CA LEU A 57 -10.00 0.44 32.63
C LEU A 57 -9.05 0.03 33.75
N THR A 58 -8.35 1.00 34.34
CA THR A 58 -7.43 0.75 35.46
C THR A 58 -8.19 0.29 36.71
N ARG A 59 -9.37 0.87 37.00
CA ARG A 59 -10.21 0.44 38.13
C ARG A 59 -10.71 -1.01 37.98
N VAL A 60 -11.11 -1.41 36.78
CA VAL A 60 -11.69 -2.75 36.53
C VAL A 60 -10.60 -3.81 36.36
N PHE A 61 -9.57 -3.53 35.56
CA PHE A 61 -8.56 -4.51 35.15
C PHE A 61 -7.21 -4.34 35.87
N GLY A 62 -7.09 -3.36 36.77
CA GLY A 62 -5.87 -3.01 37.49
C GLY A 62 -4.87 -2.16 36.70
N SER A 63 -4.84 -2.27 35.36
CA SER A 63 -4.11 -1.36 34.47
C SER A 63 -4.55 -1.52 33.01
N VAL A 64 -4.30 -0.51 32.17
CA VAL A 64 -4.52 -0.61 30.72
C VAL A 64 -3.70 -1.74 30.09
N ALA A 65 -2.47 -1.97 30.58
CA ALA A 65 -1.63 -3.07 30.11
C ALA A 65 -2.21 -4.46 30.44
N ARG A 66 -2.84 -4.62 31.62
CA ARG A 66 -3.55 -5.84 31.99
C ARG A 66 -4.80 -6.05 31.14
N ALA A 67 -5.58 -4.99 30.92
CA ALA A 67 -6.73 -5.03 30.01
C ALA A 67 -6.32 -5.50 28.60
N PHE A 68 -5.24 -4.93 28.05
CA PHE A 68 -4.70 -5.36 26.76
C PHE A 68 -4.16 -6.79 26.76
N SER A 69 -3.54 -7.23 27.86
CA SER A 69 -3.05 -8.61 27.98
C SER A 69 -4.19 -9.62 27.92
N LEU A 70 -5.35 -9.31 28.52
CA LEU A 70 -6.57 -10.12 28.40
C LEU A 70 -7.10 -10.09 26.97
N LEU A 71 -7.19 -8.91 26.34
CA LEU A 71 -7.61 -8.79 24.94
C LEU A 71 -6.76 -9.63 24.00
N ARG A 72 -5.44 -9.58 24.11
CA ARG A 72 -4.52 -10.38 23.27
C ARG A 72 -4.75 -11.88 23.41
N ARG A 73 -5.09 -12.36 24.61
CA ARG A 73 -5.36 -13.79 24.85
C ARG A 73 -6.63 -14.23 24.12
N VAL A 74 -7.62 -13.36 24.03
CA VAL A 74 -8.95 -13.72 23.52
C VAL A 74 -9.10 -13.46 22.02
N THR A 75 -8.51 -12.37 21.51
CA THR A 75 -8.56 -12.00 20.09
C THR A 75 -7.39 -12.55 19.26
N GLY A 76 -6.44 -13.24 19.90
CA GLY A 76 -5.23 -13.77 19.29
C GLY A 76 -4.07 -12.78 19.25
N THR A 77 -2.86 -13.25 19.55
CA THR A 77 -1.65 -12.42 19.65
C THR A 77 -1.16 -11.91 18.30
N ASN A 78 -1.23 -12.76 17.26
CA ASN A 78 -0.65 -12.50 15.94
C ASN A 78 -1.25 -11.26 15.25
N HIS A 79 -2.53 -10.98 15.49
CA HIS A 79 -3.19 -9.82 14.89
C HIS A 79 -2.67 -8.50 15.44
N TRP A 80 -2.55 -8.39 16.77
CA TRP A 80 -2.02 -7.19 17.41
C TRP A 80 -0.54 -6.97 17.12
N ASP A 81 0.24 -8.05 17.05
CA ASP A 81 1.65 -7.97 16.68
C ASP A 81 1.80 -7.48 15.23
N THR A 82 0.90 -7.92 14.34
CA THR A 82 0.80 -7.40 12.98
C THR A 82 0.49 -5.90 12.98
N ILE A 83 -0.58 -5.46 13.66
CA ILE A 83 -0.92 -4.02 13.79
C ILE A 83 0.27 -3.20 14.30
N ARG A 84 0.95 -3.70 15.34
CA ARG A 84 2.12 -3.07 15.94
C ARG A 84 3.26 -2.90 14.93
N GLN A 85 3.67 -3.98 14.28
CA GLN A 85 4.71 -3.96 13.24
C GLN A 85 4.32 -3.02 12.10
N GLN A 86 3.04 -3.05 11.73
CA GLN A 86 2.51 -2.25 10.65
C GLN A 86 2.58 -0.75 10.95
N ARG A 87 2.22 -0.33 12.17
CA ARG A 87 2.30 1.08 12.58
C ARG A 87 3.73 1.55 12.73
N ARG A 88 4.60 0.73 13.33
CA ARG A 88 6.04 1.01 13.38
C ARG A 88 6.62 1.27 11.99
N ALA A 89 6.29 0.41 11.02
CA ALA A 89 6.73 0.57 9.64
C ALA A 89 6.25 1.89 9.01
N ASP A 90 5.00 2.29 9.23
CA ASP A 90 4.47 3.55 8.69
C ASP A 90 5.22 4.77 9.24
N ILE A 91 5.53 4.78 10.54
CA ILE A 91 6.32 5.85 11.17
C ILE A 91 7.75 5.84 10.65
N LEU A 92 8.34 4.66 10.43
CA LEU A 92 9.69 4.54 9.88
C LEU A 92 9.76 5.11 8.44
N VAL A 93 8.77 4.80 7.60
CA VAL A 93 8.63 5.37 6.25
C VAL A 93 8.45 6.89 6.30
N TYR A 94 7.60 7.38 7.21
CA TYR A 94 7.42 8.82 7.42
C TYR A 94 8.76 9.48 7.80
N LEU A 95 9.48 8.94 8.79
CA LEU A 95 10.77 9.49 9.22
C LEU A 95 11.79 9.47 8.08
N ALA A 96 11.81 8.41 7.26
CA ALA A 96 12.71 8.30 6.12
C ALA A 96 12.44 9.41 5.10
N LEU A 97 11.18 9.60 4.72
CA LEU A 97 10.78 10.61 3.72
C LEU A 97 10.82 12.05 4.27
N ALA A 98 10.64 12.24 5.58
CA ALA A 98 10.78 13.55 6.23
C ALA A 98 12.23 14.09 6.18
N ALA A 99 13.20 13.29 5.75
CA ALA A 99 14.55 13.77 5.45
C ALA A 99 14.56 14.82 4.31
N PHE A 100 13.53 14.87 3.47
CA PHE A 100 13.42 15.83 2.37
C PHE A 100 12.36 16.90 2.68
N PRO A 101 12.71 18.18 2.89
CA PRO A 101 14.05 18.78 2.85
C PRO A 101 14.85 18.66 4.16
N MET A 102 14.18 18.52 5.31
CA MET A 102 14.81 18.33 6.61
C MET A 102 13.79 17.81 7.63
N ARG A 103 14.21 16.82 8.45
CA ARG A 103 13.35 16.29 9.52
C ARG A 103 13.04 17.37 10.56
N PRO A 104 11.79 17.49 11.02
CA PRO A 104 11.45 18.39 12.12
C PRO A 104 12.20 18.00 13.40
N ARG A 105 12.41 18.98 14.29
CA ARG A 105 12.92 18.70 15.65
C ARG A 105 11.86 17.93 16.43
N PHE A 106 12.30 17.05 17.35
CA PHE A 106 11.39 16.22 18.14
C PHE A 106 10.29 17.01 18.88
N GLY A 107 10.63 18.18 19.44
CA GLY A 107 9.68 19.04 20.14
C GLY A 107 8.62 19.69 19.23
N ALA A 108 8.86 19.75 17.92
CA ALA A 108 7.90 20.26 16.93
C ALA A 108 6.96 19.17 16.40
N LEU A 109 7.14 17.91 16.83
CA LEU A 109 6.25 16.82 16.47
C LEU A 109 4.98 16.86 17.34
N PRO A 110 3.81 16.53 16.78
CA PRO A 110 2.60 16.29 17.55
C PRO A 110 2.81 15.23 18.64
N ASP A 111 2.18 15.41 19.79
CA ASP A 111 2.30 14.56 21.00
C ASP A 111 2.13 13.08 20.69
N GLU A 112 1.03 12.77 20.02
CA GLU A 112 0.73 11.48 19.41
C GLU A 112 1.94 10.80 18.74
N LEU A 113 2.64 11.54 17.87
CA LEU A 113 3.79 11.03 17.13
C LEU A 113 5.03 10.91 18.04
N ARG A 114 5.17 11.80 19.02
CA ARG A 114 6.23 11.69 20.05
C ARG A 114 6.06 10.42 20.87
N TYR A 115 4.84 10.09 21.26
CA TYR A 115 4.52 8.85 21.96
C TYR A 115 4.75 7.61 21.09
N ASP A 116 4.31 7.65 19.83
CA ASP A 116 4.59 6.59 18.85
C ASP A 116 6.10 6.31 18.73
N ILE A 117 6.89 7.37 18.54
CA ILE A 117 8.34 7.24 18.36
C ILE A 117 9.01 6.61 19.59
N ARG A 118 8.63 7.05 20.79
CA ARG A 118 9.13 6.47 22.05
C ARG A 118 8.75 4.99 22.17
N ALA A 119 7.51 4.64 21.87
CA ALA A 119 7.01 3.27 22.01
C ALA A 119 7.64 2.28 21.01
N PHE A 120 7.99 2.74 19.80
CA PHE A 120 8.48 1.85 18.74
C PHE A 120 10.00 1.85 18.56
N PHE A 121 10.67 2.95 18.87
CA PHE A 121 12.10 3.15 18.63
C PHE A 121 12.87 3.54 19.89
N GLY A 122 12.19 3.72 21.03
CA GLY A 122 12.78 4.18 22.30
C GLY A 122 13.11 5.68 22.32
N SER A 123 13.78 6.18 21.29
CA SER A 123 14.13 7.61 21.15
C SER A 123 13.99 8.11 19.71
N TYR A 124 13.83 9.42 19.56
CA TYR A 124 13.81 10.05 18.23
C TYR A 124 15.12 9.83 17.47
N LYS A 125 16.26 9.89 18.15
CA LYS A 125 17.58 9.65 17.56
C LYS A 125 17.67 8.24 16.96
N SER A 126 17.22 7.22 17.70
CA SER A 126 17.19 5.84 17.21
C SER A 126 16.24 5.68 16.02
N GLY A 127 15.03 6.25 16.10
CA GLY A 127 14.07 6.21 15.01
C GLY A 127 14.60 6.87 13.72
N CYS A 128 15.30 8.00 13.84
CA CYS A 128 15.96 8.65 12.71
C CYS A 128 17.09 7.79 12.13
N ALA A 129 17.93 7.17 12.97
CA ALA A 129 19.02 6.31 12.50
C ALA A 129 18.49 5.09 11.72
N GLU A 130 17.43 4.46 12.21
CA GLU A 130 16.77 3.38 11.47
C GLU A 130 16.11 3.87 10.17
N ALA A 131 15.53 5.07 10.19
CA ALA A 131 14.93 5.68 9.01
C ALA A 131 15.98 6.01 7.94
N ASP A 132 17.17 6.45 8.35
CA ASP A 132 18.32 6.65 7.46
C ASP A 132 18.76 5.33 6.84
N ALA A 133 18.89 4.27 7.64
CA ALA A 133 19.21 2.95 7.11
C ALA A 133 18.16 2.46 6.09
N LEU A 134 16.87 2.68 6.35
CA LEU A 134 15.80 2.36 5.41
C LEU A 134 15.91 3.19 4.11
N LEU A 135 16.22 4.48 4.23
CA LEU A 135 16.40 5.37 3.09
C LEU A 135 17.61 4.96 2.23
N PHE A 136 18.74 4.59 2.85
CA PHE A 136 19.89 4.04 2.14
C PHE A 136 19.55 2.71 1.45
N SER A 137 18.80 1.83 2.11
CA SER A 137 18.32 0.58 1.51
C SER A 137 17.41 0.81 0.29
N ALA A 138 16.63 1.89 0.27
CA ALA A 138 15.82 2.26 -0.89
C ALA A 138 16.67 2.75 -2.08
N GLY A 139 17.92 3.19 -1.85
CA GLY A 139 18.90 3.50 -2.89
C GLY A 139 19.73 2.30 -3.37
N ASP A 140 19.61 1.15 -2.71
CA ASP A 140 20.28 -0.10 -3.07
C ASP A 140 19.37 -0.94 -3.98
N GLN A 141 19.79 -1.15 -5.23
CA GLN A 141 18.99 -1.86 -6.22
C GLN A 141 18.83 -3.35 -5.90
N ASP A 142 19.76 -3.99 -5.19
CA ASP A 142 19.61 -5.39 -4.80
C ASP A 142 18.55 -5.51 -3.70
N ALA A 143 18.56 -4.60 -2.73
CA ALA A 143 17.52 -4.52 -1.71
C ALA A 143 16.14 -4.23 -2.30
N VAL A 144 16.05 -3.31 -3.26
CA VAL A 144 14.80 -3.02 -4.00
C VAL A 144 14.33 -4.24 -4.78
N ASP A 145 15.23 -4.95 -5.46
CA ASP A 145 14.91 -6.17 -6.22
C ASP A 145 14.37 -7.27 -5.31
N GLN A 146 15.03 -7.53 -4.18
CA GLN A 146 14.57 -8.51 -3.19
C GLN A 146 13.21 -8.13 -2.59
N ALA A 147 13.01 -6.86 -2.25
CA ALA A 147 11.73 -6.40 -1.75
C ALA A 147 10.61 -6.50 -2.80
N CYS A 148 10.92 -6.29 -4.08
CA CYS A 148 9.96 -6.52 -5.16
C CYS A 148 9.58 -8.00 -5.30
N ARG A 149 10.53 -8.93 -5.12
CA ARG A 149 10.25 -10.38 -5.12
C ARG A 149 9.39 -10.81 -3.92
N GLY A 150 9.60 -10.19 -2.76
CA GLY A 150 8.88 -10.49 -1.53
C GLY A 150 7.58 -9.70 -1.32
N ALA A 151 7.19 -8.84 -2.28
CA ALA A 151 5.98 -8.05 -2.15
C ALA A 151 4.73 -8.94 -2.18
N SER A 152 3.81 -8.75 -1.23
CA SER A 152 2.54 -9.50 -1.16
C SER A 152 1.50 -9.05 -2.20
N VAL A 153 1.72 -7.89 -2.83
CA VAL A 153 0.83 -7.31 -3.84
C VAL A 153 1.62 -6.69 -4.97
N GLY A 154 1.06 -6.77 -6.17
CA GLY A 154 1.62 -6.21 -7.39
C GLY A 154 2.03 -7.28 -8.40
N LYS A 155 1.99 -6.91 -9.68
CA LYS A 155 2.38 -7.76 -10.78
C LYS A 155 3.88 -7.64 -11.00
N LEU A 156 4.61 -8.68 -10.60
CA LEU A 156 6.05 -8.77 -10.80
C LEU A 156 6.36 -9.15 -12.25
N LEU A 157 7.10 -8.29 -12.95
CA LEU A 157 7.65 -8.54 -14.28
C LEU A 157 9.18 -8.55 -14.21
N PRO A 158 9.89 -8.99 -15.28
CA PRO A 158 11.35 -9.07 -15.28
C PRO A 158 12.05 -7.78 -14.87
N GLU A 159 11.55 -6.63 -15.31
CA GLU A 159 12.18 -5.32 -15.08
C GLU A 159 11.61 -4.55 -13.88
N ALA A 160 10.38 -4.84 -13.46
CA ALA A 160 9.66 -3.98 -12.52
C ALA A 160 8.52 -4.70 -11.79
N LEU A 161 8.19 -4.19 -10.61
CA LEU A 161 6.93 -4.45 -9.93
C LEU A 161 5.92 -3.37 -10.29
N TYR A 162 4.72 -3.77 -10.70
CA TYR A 162 3.61 -2.86 -10.98
C TYR A 162 2.55 -3.01 -9.89
N VAL A 163 2.11 -1.89 -9.33
CA VAL A 163 1.14 -1.86 -8.22
C VAL A 163 0.13 -0.74 -8.45
N HIS A 164 -1.13 -0.98 -8.13
CA HIS A 164 -2.15 0.07 -8.15
C HIS A 164 -1.91 1.06 -7.01
N ARG A 165 -2.24 2.34 -7.20
CA ARG A 165 -2.01 3.39 -6.19
C ARG A 165 -2.55 3.04 -4.80
N SER A 166 -3.68 2.33 -4.72
CA SER A 166 -4.30 1.92 -3.45
C SER A 166 -3.51 0.83 -2.71
N ALA A 167 -2.63 0.12 -3.41
CA ALA A 167 -1.84 -0.98 -2.85
C ALA A 167 -0.41 -0.55 -2.46
N VAL A 168 -0.01 0.71 -2.70
CA VAL A 168 1.32 1.22 -2.32
C VAL A 168 1.57 1.09 -0.82
N GLU A 169 0.57 1.34 0.03
CA GLU A 169 0.69 1.23 1.49
C GLU A 169 0.94 -0.20 2.00
N HIS A 170 0.61 -1.20 1.17
CA HIS A 170 0.79 -2.62 1.46
C HIS A 170 2.19 -3.14 1.08
N LEU A 171 2.97 -2.35 0.34
CA LEU A 171 4.33 -2.72 -0.05
C LEU A 171 5.27 -2.79 1.16
N PRO A 172 6.38 -3.55 1.06
CA PRO A 172 7.49 -3.48 2.00
C PRO A 172 7.97 -2.04 2.23
N PRO A 173 8.41 -1.67 3.46
CA PRO A 173 8.80 -0.29 3.78
C PRO A 173 9.84 0.30 2.84
N VAL A 174 10.81 -0.50 2.39
CA VAL A 174 11.85 -0.05 1.46
C VAL A 174 11.27 0.38 0.10
N LEU A 175 10.27 -0.35 -0.42
CA LEU A 175 9.60 0.03 -1.66
C LEU A 175 8.71 1.26 -1.50
N ARG A 176 8.13 1.45 -0.31
CA ARG A 176 7.34 2.65 0.02
C ARG A 176 8.22 3.89 0.10
N VAL A 177 9.44 3.75 0.63
CA VAL A 177 10.44 4.84 0.62
C VAL A 177 10.94 5.08 -0.80
N TYR A 178 11.27 4.03 -1.56
CA TYR A 178 11.71 4.12 -2.96
C TYR A 178 10.69 4.86 -3.84
N GLU A 179 9.42 4.48 -3.71
CA GLU A 179 8.30 5.16 -4.36
C GLU A 179 8.14 6.59 -3.84
N GLY A 180 8.26 6.81 -2.53
CA GLY A 180 8.24 8.13 -1.90
C GLY A 180 9.31 9.09 -2.45
N CYS A 181 10.54 8.60 -2.68
CA CYS A 181 11.61 9.37 -3.32
C CYS A 181 11.23 9.76 -4.75
N GLY A 182 10.67 8.83 -5.52
CA GLY A 182 10.15 9.14 -6.86
C GLY A 182 9.05 10.20 -6.83
N ARG A 183 8.17 10.16 -5.83
CA ARG A 183 7.04 11.08 -5.72
C ARG A 183 7.51 12.46 -5.29
N GLN A 184 8.53 12.53 -4.45
CA GLN A 184 9.16 13.79 -4.07
C GLN A 184 9.71 14.54 -5.28
N LEU A 185 10.25 13.80 -6.26
CA LEU A 185 10.72 14.37 -7.53
C LEU A 185 9.57 14.70 -8.49
N ALA A 186 8.63 13.77 -8.68
CA ALA A 186 7.54 13.90 -9.67
C ALA A 186 6.40 14.83 -9.25
N GLY A 187 6.25 15.12 -7.96
CA GLY A 187 5.11 15.83 -7.42
C GLY A 187 3.83 14.98 -7.40
N ALA A 188 2.68 15.65 -7.30
CA ALA A 188 1.39 14.99 -7.37
C ALA A 188 1.05 14.65 -8.83
N VAL A 189 0.73 13.38 -9.09
CA VAL A 189 0.25 12.93 -10.40
C VAL A 189 -1.25 12.71 -10.30
N GLU A 190 -2.02 13.55 -10.99
CA GLU A 190 -3.47 13.45 -11.04
C GLU A 190 -3.90 12.13 -11.70
N GLU A 191 -5.01 11.57 -11.21
CA GLU A 191 -5.57 10.31 -11.72
C GLU A 191 -4.60 9.11 -11.76
N LEU A 192 -3.50 9.17 -10.99
CA LEU A 192 -2.52 8.10 -10.88
C LEU A 192 -3.22 6.75 -10.70
N THR A 193 -2.96 5.83 -11.62
CA THR A 193 -3.54 4.49 -11.57
C THR A 193 -2.53 3.49 -11.05
N LEU A 194 -1.40 3.33 -11.74
CA LEU A 194 -0.36 2.38 -11.37
C LEU A 194 0.97 3.09 -11.08
N VAL A 195 1.69 2.55 -10.11
CA VAL A 195 3.11 2.82 -9.90
C VAL A 195 3.91 1.64 -10.42
N LYS A 196 4.93 1.94 -11.23
CA LYS A 196 5.93 0.99 -11.72
C LYS A 196 7.25 1.22 -11.00
N LEU A 197 7.65 0.27 -10.16
CA LEU A 197 8.91 0.28 -9.43
C LEU A 197 9.93 -0.55 -10.21
N PHE A 198 10.93 0.11 -10.81
CA PHE A 198 11.99 -0.61 -11.49
C PHE A 198 12.90 -1.30 -10.47
N ARG A 199 13.18 -2.58 -10.72
CA ARG A 199 13.94 -3.43 -9.80
C ARG A 199 15.45 -3.27 -9.97
N ARG A 200 15.89 -3.05 -11.20
CA ARG A 200 17.32 -3.02 -11.59
C ARG A 200 17.81 -1.65 -12.04
N ARG A 201 16.94 -0.64 -11.98
CA ARG A 201 17.24 0.75 -12.33
C ARG A 201 16.58 1.65 -11.31
N ALA A 202 17.28 2.68 -10.85
CA ALA A 202 16.78 3.66 -9.88
C ALA A 202 15.73 4.60 -10.53
N ARG A 203 14.56 4.05 -10.83
CA ARG A 203 13.45 4.71 -11.54
C ARG A 203 12.10 4.30 -10.96
N VAL A 204 11.19 5.25 -10.95
CA VAL A 204 9.76 5.04 -10.65
C VAL A 204 8.94 5.64 -11.78
N SER A 205 7.93 4.92 -12.27
CA SER A 205 6.95 5.52 -13.20
C SER A 205 5.56 5.57 -12.60
N TYR A 206 4.88 6.68 -12.87
CA TYR A 206 3.52 6.97 -12.51
C TYR A 206 2.68 6.90 -13.78
N LEU A 207 1.77 5.94 -13.84
CA LEU A 207 1.02 5.58 -15.04
C LEU A 207 -0.47 5.89 -14.83
N VAL A 208 -1.03 6.68 -15.74
CA VAL A 208 -2.45 7.05 -15.74
C VAL A 208 -3.12 6.27 -16.85
N TYR A 209 -4.06 5.40 -16.49
CA TYR A 209 -4.85 4.63 -17.44
C TYR A 209 -6.25 5.24 -17.59
N GLU A 210 -6.93 4.94 -18.70
CA GLU A 210 -8.36 5.23 -18.82
C GLU A 210 -9.16 4.37 -17.83
N ASP A 211 -10.20 4.95 -17.24
CA ASP A 211 -11.15 4.34 -16.28
C ASP A 211 -10.84 2.89 -15.84
N PHE A 212 -9.87 2.78 -14.92
CA PHE A 212 -9.27 1.50 -14.53
C PHE A 212 -10.28 0.49 -14.02
N ASP A 213 -11.41 0.91 -13.45
CA ASP A 213 -12.39 -0.01 -12.90
C ASP A 213 -13.44 -0.45 -13.93
N ARG A 214 -13.79 0.41 -14.89
CA ARG A 214 -14.84 0.13 -15.89
C ARG A 214 -14.32 -0.52 -17.16
N VAL A 215 -13.17 -0.11 -17.67
CA VAL A 215 -12.62 -0.65 -18.92
C VAL A 215 -11.87 -1.95 -18.63
N ALA A 216 -12.11 -3.03 -19.38
CA ALA A 216 -11.41 -4.31 -19.18
C ALA A 216 -9.89 -4.18 -19.39
N HIS A 217 -9.49 -3.62 -20.53
CA HIS A 217 -8.10 -3.45 -20.95
C HIS A 217 -7.81 -1.97 -21.19
N PRO A 218 -7.72 -1.17 -20.12
CA PRO A 218 -7.60 0.26 -20.27
C PRO A 218 -6.30 0.64 -20.97
N ALA A 219 -6.38 1.56 -21.93
CA ALA A 219 -5.26 2.22 -22.57
C ALA A 219 -4.53 3.17 -21.61
N LEU A 220 -3.21 3.20 -21.72
CA LEU A 220 -2.36 4.18 -21.04
C LEU A 220 -2.64 5.56 -21.65
N ARG A 221 -2.94 6.55 -20.81
CA ARG A 221 -3.11 7.96 -21.21
C ARG A 221 -1.82 8.73 -21.06
N THR A 222 -1.19 8.68 -19.88
CA THR A 222 0.07 9.39 -19.64
C THR A 222 1.01 8.59 -18.75
N ALA A 223 2.31 8.89 -18.85
CA ALA A 223 3.33 8.34 -17.99
C ALA A 223 4.33 9.43 -17.56
N VAL A 224 4.57 9.54 -16.26
CA VAL A 224 5.66 10.34 -15.69
C VAL A 224 6.72 9.38 -15.17
N VAL A 225 7.98 9.52 -15.60
CA VAL A 225 9.11 8.70 -15.17
C VAL A 225 10.06 9.56 -14.36
N ALA A 226 10.20 9.23 -13.07
CA ALA A 226 11.21 9.81 -12.20
C ALA A 226 12.50 8.98 -12.29
N ASP A 227 13.58 9.59 -12.80
CA ASP A 227 14.92 9.03 -12.75
C ASP A 227 15.62 9.53 -11.47
N LEU A 228 15.74 8.65 -10.48
CA LEU A 228 16.25 9.01 -9.15
C LEU A 228 17.75 9.24 -9.14
N LYS A 229 18.48 8.66 -10.10
CA LYS A 229 19.94 8.85 -10.20
C LYS A 229 20.25 10.18 -10.88
N ARG A 230 19.50 10.54 -11.91
CA ARG A 230 19.67 11.79 -12.66
C ARG A 230 18.91 12.97 -12.07
N LEU A 231 18.00 12.71 -11.13
CA LEU A 231 17.06 13.70 -10.57
C LEU A 231 16.28 14.42 -11.69
N ASP A 232 15.81 13.63 -12.66
CA ASP A 232 15.14 14.13 -13.87
C ASP A 232 13.75 13.49 -14.04
N LEU A 233 12.87 14.19 -14.75
CA LEU A 233 11.51 13.75 -15.07
C LEU A 233 11.33 13.61 -16.57
N HIS A 234 10.77 12.48 -16.99
CA HIS A 234 10.34 12.29 -18.37
C HIS A 234 8.83 12.10 -18.43
N PHE A 235 8.16 12.94 -19.23
CA PHE A 235 6.73 12.84 -19.48
C PHE A 235 6.46 12.19 -20.84
N ARG A 236 5.41 11.37 -20.93
CA ARG A 236 4.89 10.79 -22.17
C ARG A 236 3.38 10.88 -22.18
N ASP A 237 2.84 11.38 -23.29
CA ASP A 237 1.41 11.45 -23.57
C ASP A 237 1.04 10.46 -24.68
N TYR A 238 0.03 9.65 -24.42
CA TYR A 238 -0.49 8.62 -25.31
C TYR A 238 -1.94 8.89 -25.74
N THR A 239 -2.56 10.00 -25.30
CA THR A 239 -3.96 10.34 -25.62
C THR A 239 -4.22 10.48 -27.13
N GLY A 240 -3.25 11.00 -27.88
CA GLY A 240 -3.28 11.06 -29.35
C GLY A 240 -2.76 9.80 -30.06
N SER A 241 -2.35 8.76 -29.32
CA SER A 241 -1.82 7.53 -29.91
C SER A 241 -2.96 6.67 -30.46
N SER A 242 -2.84 6.23 -31.71
CA SER A 242 -3.76 5.23 -32.27
C SER A 242 -3.53 3.83 -31.71
N ASN A 243 -2.34 3.57 -31.14
CA ASN A 243 -1.95 2.26 -30.63
C ASN A 243 -1.27 2.34 -29.24
N PRO A 244 -1.96 2.86 -28.21
CA PRO A 244 -1.40 2.99 -26.87
C PRO A 244 -1.19 1.62 -26.21
N PRO A 245 -0.28 1.52 -25.22
CA PRO A 245 -0.20 0.34 -24.37
C PRO A 245 -1.51 0.07 -23.62
N VAL A 246 -1.88 -1.20 -23.43
CA VAL A 246 -3.10 -1.60 -22.68
C VAL A 246 -2.77 -2.51 -21.49
N LEU A 247 -3.63 -2.52 -20.48
CA LEU A 247 -3.46 -3.41 -19.30
C LEU A 247 -4.17 -4.75 -19.45
N HIS A 248 -3.53 -5.77 -18.88
CA HIS A 248 -4.04 -7.12 -18.72
C HIS A 248 -3.79 -7.62 -17.30
N ARG A 249 -4.64 -8.55 -16.84
CA ARG A 249 -4.54 -9.18 -15.51
C ARG A 249 -4.59 -8.17 -14.36
N LYS A 250 -5.66 -7.34 -14.35
CA LYS A 250 -5.77 -6.21 -13.41
C LYS A 250 -5.84 -6.63 -11.94
N GLU A 251 -6.34 -7.82 -11.67
CA GLU A 251 -6.39 -8.45 -10.35
C GLU A 251 -5.02 -8.62 -9.68
N LEU A 252 -3.93 -8.61 -10.46
CA LEU A 252 -2.57 -8.72 -9.96
C LEU A 252 -2.00 -7.39 -9.46
N PHE A 253 -2.56 -6.24 -9.89
CA PHE A 253 -2.05 -4.93 -9.47
C PHE A 253 -2.65 -4.45 -8.14
N VAL A 254 -3.75 -5.04 -7.69
CA VAL A 254 -4.55 -4.58 -6.55
C VAL A 254 -4.49 -5.55 -5.38
N ALA A 255 -4.72 -5.04 -4.16
CA ALA A 255 -4.77 -5.84 -2.95
C ALA A 255 -5.98 -6.79 -2.92
N ASP A 256 -5.95 -7.81 -2.07
CA ASP A 256 -6.97 -8.86 -2.02
C ASP A 256 -8.38 -8.35 -1.72
N ASP A 257 -8.48 -7.27 -0.94
CA ASP A 257 -9.71 -6.60 -0.52
C ASP A 257 -10.22 -5.55 -1.50
N TYR A 258 -9.53 -5.33 -2.63
CA TYR A 258 -9.95 -4.36 -3.64
C TYR A 258 -11.33 -4.73 -4.22
N PRO A 259 -12.35 -3.84 -4.19
CA PRO A 259 -13.74 -4.20 -4.47
C PRO A 259 -13.97 -4.91 -5.81
N ALA A 260 -13.31 -4.45 -6.88
CA ALA A 260 -13.48 -5.01 -8.23
C ALA A 260 -12.55 -6.20 -8.53
N ARG A 261 -11.66 -6.61 -7.61
CA ARG A 261 -10.63 -7.62 -7.88
C ARG A 261 -11.22 -8.95 -8.35
N LYS A 262 -12.28 -9.44 -7.68
CA LYS A 262 -12.97 -10.68 -8.07
C LYS A 262 -13.54 -10.60 -9.49
N ARG A 263 -14.00 -9.43 -9.93
CA ARG A 263 -14.49 -9.21 -11.31
C ARG A 263 -13.35 -9.31 -12.31
N PHE A 264 -12.21 -8.67 -12.03
CA PHE A 264 -11.02 -8.73 -12.88
C PHE A 264 -10.50 -10.16 -13.02
N ALA A 265 -10.36 -10.89 -11.90
CA ALA A 265 -9.88 -12.26 -11.89
C ALA A 265 -10.79 -13.22 -12.70
N ARG A 266 -12.11 -13.02 -12.64
CA ARG A 266 -13.06 -13.81 -13.46
C ARG A 266 -12.89 -13.55 -14.95
N LEU A 267 -12.67 -12.31 -15.35
CA LEU A 267 -12.41 -11.96 -16.75
C LEU A 267 -11.12 -12.63 -17.22
N THR A 268 -10.01 -12.42 -16.50
CA THR A 268 -8.72 -13.02 -16.85
C THR A 268 -8.75 -14.54 -16.90
N ALA A 269 -9.44 -15.20 -15.97
CA ALA A 269 -9.58 -16.66 -16.01
C ALA A 269 -10.40 -17.17 -17.22
N ARG A 270 -11.26 -16.32 -17.82
CA ARG A 270 -11.96 -16.65 -19.08
C ARG A 270 -11.06 -16.36 -20.28
N GLU A 271 -10.33 -15.25 -20.28
CA GLU A 271 -9.36 -14.90 -21.34
C GLU A 271 -8.26 -15.96 -21.48
N ASP A 272 -7.71 -16.42 -20.35
CA ASP A 272 -6.73 -17.52 -20.29
C ASP A 272 -7.30 -18.82 -20.88
N ARG A 273 -8.53 -19.20 -20.50
CA ARG A 273 -9.19 -20.40 -21.04
C ARG A 273 -9.44 -20.34 -22.54
N LEU A 274 -9.48 -19.14 -23.10
CA LEU A 274 -9.68 -18.88 -24.53
C LEU A 274 -8.35 -18.70 -25.27
N GLY A 275 -7.20 -18.81 -24.59
CA GLY A 275 -5.87 -18.63 -25.16
C GLY A 275 -5.53 -17.18 -25.53
N LEU A 276 -6.33 -16.20 -25.09
CA LEU A 276 -6.13 -14.79 -25.50
C LEU A 276 -4.87 -14.18 -24.90
N LEU A 277 -4.35 -14.75 -23.81
CA LEU A 277 -3.19 -14.22 -23.08
C LEU A 277 -1.89 -15.01 -23.34
N ASP A 278 -1.90 -15.95 -24.28
CA ASP A 278 -0.79 -16.89 -24.53
C ASP A 278 0.46 -16.23 -25.15
N ALA A 279 0.29 -15.09 -25.82
CA ALA A 279 1.38 -14.32 -26.43
C ALA A 279 1.51 -12.92 -25.79
N PRO A 280 2.07 -12.78 -24.56
CA PRO A 280 2.17 -11.50 -23.86
C PRO A 280 2.88 -10.39 -24.63
N SER A 281 3.81 -10.73 -25.54
CA SER A 281 4.56 -9.77 -26.36
C SER A 281 3.72 -9.09 -27.43
N THR A 282 2.62 -9.69 -27.87
CA THR A 282 1.77 -9.17 -28.96
C THR A 282 0.56 -8.40 -28.45
N ILE A 283 0.08 -8.70 -27.24
CA ILE A 283 -1.15 -8.12 -26.67
C ILE A 283 -0.93 -6.80 -25.92
N GLY A 284 0.32 -6.34 -25.79
CA GLY A 284 0.67 -5.17 -24.96
C GLY A 284 0.16 -3.83 -25.49
N THR A 285 -0.35 -3.77 -26.72
CA THR A 285 -0.85 -2.56 -27.38
C THR A 285 -2.30 -2.73 -27.81
N LYS A 286 -3.04 -1.61 -27.95
CA LYS A 286 -4.46 -1.62 -28.32
C LYS A 286 -4.74 -2.42 -29.60
N ASN A 287 -3.99 -2.16 -30.67
CA ASN A 287 -4.15 -2.86 -31.95
C ASN A 287 -3.80 -4.34 -31.81
N GLY A 288 -2.70 -4.66 -31.13
CA GLY A 288 -2.31 -6.04 -30.89
C GLY A 288 -3.38 -6.83 -30.13
N TRP A 289 -4.01 -6.21 -29.14
CA TRP A 289 -5.12 -6.80 -28.41
C TRP A 289 -6.37 -6.98 -29.29
N LEU A 290 -6.75 -5.96 -30.06
CA LEU A 290 -7.89 -6.03 -30.97
C LEU A 290 -7.71 -7.11 -32.06
N THR A 291 -6.50 -7.29 -32.58
CA THR A 291 -6.19 -8.37 -33.53
C THR A 291 -6.40 -9.75 -32.91
N VAL A 292 -5.95 -9.97 -31.67
CA VAL A 292 -6.18 -11.25 -30.97
C VAL A 292 -7.67 -11.52 -30.76
N LEU A 293 -8.43 -10.50 -30.33
CA LEU A 293 -9.89 -10.63 -30.18
C LEU A 293 -10.60 -10.94 -31.51
N SER A 294 -10.23 -10.23 -32.57
CA SER A 294 -10.78 -10.44 -33.92
C SER A 294 -10.50 -11.84 -34.44
N ASN A 295 -9.26 -12.32 -34.31
CA ASN A 295 -8.87 -13.66 -34.77
C ASN A 295 -9.59 -14.77 -34.01
N ALA A 296 -9.96 -14.52 -32.76
CA ALA A 296 -10.72 -15.46 -31.94
C ALA A 296 -12.24 -15.32 -32.09
N GLY A 297 -12.74 -14.36 -32.89
CA GLY A 297 -14.17 -14.09 -33.03
C GLY A 297 -14.82 -13.61 -31.73
N ILE A 298 -14.08 -12.85 -30.91
CA ILE A 298 -14.50 -12.41 -29.58
C ILE A 298 -14.66 -10.90 -29.51
N SER A 299 -15.62 -10.45 -28.70
CA SER A 299 -15.69 -9.08 -28.20
C SER A 299 -15.80 -9.03 -26.69
N ILE A 300 -15.32 -7.94 -26.09
CA ILE A 300 -15.37 -7.69 -24.65
C ILE A 300 -16.13 -6.38 -24.41
N HIS A 301 -17.24 -6.48 -23.67
CA HIS A 301 -18.05 -5.33 -23.26
C HIS A 301 -18.02 -5.23 -21.73
N GLY A 302 -17.45 -4.14 -21.20
CA GLY A 302 -17.13 -4.06 -19.78
C GLY A 302 -16.16 -5.17 -19.38
N HIS A 303 -16.59 -6.12 -18.55
CA HIS A 303 -15.83 -7.32 -18.16
C HIS A 303 -16.53 -8.62 -18.61
N GLN A 304 -17.34 -8.55 -19.67
CA GLN A 304 -18.04 -9.70 -20.23
C GLN A 304 -17.53 -10.03 -21.63
N ILE A 305 -17.30 -11.32 -21.88
CA ILE A 305 -16.85 -11.86 -23.15
C ILE A 305 -18.07 -12.35 -23.94
N THR A 306 -18.19 -11.94 -25.20
CA THR A 306 -19.17 -12.42 -26.17
C THR A 306 -18.45 -13.02 -27.37
N ARG A 307 -18.97 -14.14 -27.91
CA ARG A 307 -18.47 -14.72 -29.17
C ARG A 307 -19.38 -14.32 -30.31
N HIS A 308 -18.79 -13.99 -31.44
CA HIS A 308 -19.50 -13.89 -32.70
C HIS A 308 -19.71 -15.31 -33.23
N LEU A 309 -20.97 -15.68 -33.48
CA LEU A 309 -21.34 -16.94 -34.14
C LEU A 309 -20.97 -16.88 -35.62
#